data_AF-A0A378FUA4-F1
#
_entry.id   AF-A0A378FUA4-F1
#
_cell.length_a   1.000
_cell.length_b   1.000
_cell.length_c   1.000
_cell.angle_alpha   90.00
_cell.angle_beta   90.00
_cell.angle_gamma   90.00
#
_symmetry.space_group_name_H-M   'P 1'
#
loop_
_entity.id
_entity.type
_entity.pdbx_description
1 polymer ?
#
loop_
_entity_poly.entity_id
_entity_poly.type
_entity_poly.pdbx_seq_one_letter_code
_entity_poly.pdbx_strand_id
1 'polypeptide(L)'
;MLLVSLLLLWLAIAKKFEPLLLLPIGFGGLLSNIPEAGLALTALESLLAHHDPAQLAVIAAKLHCAPDVHTIKEALALALPSVQGQMESLAVDMGYSAGVLAIFYKVAIGSGIAPAGHLYGRRSDDRFRPAAG
;
A
#
# COMPACT_ATOMS: atom_id res chain seq x y z
N MET A 1 3.54 -12.40 9.28
CA MET A 1 3.83 -10.95 9.36
C MET A 1 3.34 -10.30 10.65
N LEU A 2 2.18 -10.66 11.20
CA LEU A 2 1.68 -10.13 12.49
C LEU A 2 2.68 -10.22 13.67
N LEU A 3 3.35 -11.37 13.84
CA LEU A 3 4.38 -11.54 14.89
C LEU A 3 5.57 -10.59 14.70
N VAL A 4 5.95 -10.32 13.45
CA VAL A 4 7.04 -9.38 13.12
C VAL A 4 6.60 -7.95 13.43
N SER A 5 5.36 -7.58 13.13
CA SER A 5 4.79 -6.28 13.49
C SER A 5 4.76 -6.06 15.01
N LEU A 6 4.39 -7.08 15.78
CA LEU A 6 4.43 -7.05 17.25
C LEU A 6 5.87 -6.92 17.78
N LEU A 7 6.84 -7.60 17.17
CA LEU A 7 8.25 -7.47 17.52
C LEU A 7 8.77 -6.05 17.28
N LEU A 8 8.41 -5.42 16.16
CA LEU A 8 8.78 -4.03 15.85
C LEU A 8 8.17 -3.04 16.84
N LEU A 9 6.89 -3.23 17.21
CA LEU A 9 6.23 -2.44 18.25
C LEU A 9 6.94 -2.61 19.61
N TRP A 10 7.33 -3.84 19.97
CA TRP A 10 8.11 -4.08 21.18
C TRP A 10 9.46 -3.38 21.16
N LEU A 11 10.17 -3.39 20.02
CA LEU A 11 11.46 -2.70 19.87
C LEU A 11 11.32 -1.18 20.01
N ALA A 12 10.26 -0.61 19.44
CA ALA A 12 9.96 0.81 19.52
C ALA A 12 9.60 1.25 20.95
N ILE A 13 8.82 0.46 21.68
CA ILE A 13 8.29 0.83 22.99
C ILE A 13 9.26 0.44 24.13
N ALA A 14 9.64 -0.84 24.18
CA ALA A 14 10.45 -1.38 25.28
C ALA A 14 11.93 -0.99 25.16
N LYS A 15 12.46 -1.02 23.93
CA LYS A 15 13.87 -0.69 23.67
C LYS A 15 14.10 0.73 23.17
N LYS A 16 13.03 1.51 22.93
CA LYS A 16 13.09 2.90 22.41
C LYS A 16 13.95 3.03 21.15
N PHE A 17 13.95 1.99 20.32
CA PHE A 17 14.69 2.00 19.06
C PHE A 17 13.89 2.76 18.01
N GLU A 18 14.43 3.90 17.56
CA GLU A 18 13.80 4.87 16.64
C GLU A 18 12.27 4.94 16.76
N PRO A 19 11.72 5.27 17.93
CA PRO A 19 10.30 5.09 18.23
C PRO A 19 9.39 5.93 17.33
N LEU A 20 9.89 7.07 16.84
CA LEU A 20 9.16 7.95 15.92
C LEU A 20 8.91 7.31 14.55
N LEU A 21 9.78 6.41 14.10
CA LEU A 21 9.66 5.73 12.81
C LEU A 21 9.15 4.30 12.96
N LEU A 22 9.71 3.51 13.88
CA LEU A 22 9.36 2.09 14.03
C LEU A 22 7.93 1.89 14.54
N LEU A 23 7.39 2.79 15.37
CA LEU A 23 6.05 2.63 15.92
C LEU A 23 4.97 2.73 14.81
N PRO A 24 4.95 3.77 13.96
CA PRO A 24 4.05 3.81 12.79
C PRO A 24 4.25 2.63 11.83
N ILE A 25 5.49 2.19 11.60
CA ILE A 25 5.78 1.06 10.70
C ILE A 25 5.22 -0.25 11.27
N GLY A 26 5.47 -0.52 12.56
CA GLY A 26 4.95 -1.69 13.25
C GLY A 26 3.42 -1.71 13.26
N PHE A 27 2.79 -0.55 13.50
CA PHE A 27 1.34 -0.42 13.49
C PHE A 27 0.75 -0.61 12.08
N GLY A 28 1.35 0.00 11.06
CA GLY A 28 0.95 -0.19 9.66
C GLY A 28 1.09 -1.64 9.20
N GLY A 29 2.15 -2.33 9.61
CA GLY A 29 2.32 -3.76 9.38
C GLY A 29 1.24 -4.61 10.06
N LEU A 30 0.84 -4.24 11.28
CA LEU A 30 -0.25 -4.93 11.98
C LEU A 30 -1.57 -4.76 11.22
N LEU A 31 -1.94 -3.51 10.88
CA LEU A 31 -3.16 -3.19 10.15
C LEU A 31 -3.22 -3.85 8.76
N SER A 32 -2.10 -3.88 8.04
CA SER A 32 -2.00 -4.49 6.70
C SER A 32 -2.26 -6.00 6.71
N ASN A 33 -1.96 -6.66 7.83
CA ASN A 33 -2.04 -8.11 7.95
C ASN A 33 -3.26 -8.58 8.78
N ILE A 34 -4.23 -7.70 9.05
CA ILE A 34 -5.51 -8.13 9.63
C ILE A 34 -6.29 -8.89 8.54
N PRO A 35 -6.60 -10.19 8.74
CA PRO A 35 -7.34 -10.97 7.76
C PRO A 35 -8.72 -10.35 7.52
N GLU A 36 -9.20 -10.41 6.27
CA GLU A 36 -10.53 -9.93 5.83
C GLU A 36 -10.79 -8.41 5.95
N ALA A 37 -9.86 -7.62 6.51
CA ALA A 37 -10.06 -6.18 6.64
C ALA A 37 -9.82 -5.40 5.32
N GLY A 38 -9.11 -6.00 4.36
CA GLY A 38 -8.85 -5.39 3.05
C GLY A 38 -8.11 -4.03 3.08
N LEU A 39 -7.56 -3.63 4.22
CA LEU A 39 -7.09 -2.27 4.47
C LEU A 39 -5.93 -1.85 3.55
N ALA A 40 -5.09 -2.80 3.17
CA ALA A 40 -3.94 -2.58 2.30
C ALA A 40 -4.20 -2.89 0.82
N LEU A 41 -5.41 -3.35 0.47
CA LEU A 41 -5.74 -3.75 -0.90
C LEU A 41 -6.28 -2.57 -1.68
N THR A 42 -5.83 -2.43 -2.92
CA THR A 42 -6.52 -1.57 -3.90
C THR A 42 -7.90 -2.13 -4.25
N ALA A 43 -8.77 -1.31 -4.87
CA ALA A 43 -10.08 -1.77 -5.31
C ALA A 43 -9.99 -2.98 -6.26
N LEU A 44 -9.00 -2.96 -7.15
CA LEU A 44 -8.75 -4.05 -8.10
C LEU A 44 -8.26 -5.33 -7.40
N GLU A 45 -7.35 -5.21 -6.44
CA GLU A 45 -6.89 -6.36 -5.65
C GLU A 45 -8.00 -6.93 -4.76
N SER A 46 -8.88 -6.08 -4.25
CA SER A 46 -10.08 -6.50 -3.53
C SER A 46 -11.00 -7.32 -4.44
N LEU A 47 -11.26 -6.86 -5.67
CA LEU A 47 -12.00 -7.62 -6.68
C LEU A 47 -11.35 -8.98 -6.95
N LEU A 48 -10.03 -9.00 -7.18
CA LEU A 48 -9.27 -10.23 -7.40
C LEU A 48 -9.34 -11.20 -6.19
N ALA A 49 -9.45 -10.67 -4.97
CA ALA A 49 -9.58 -11.47 -3.75
C ALA A 49 -10.99 -12.06 -3.56
N HIS A 50 -12.04 -11.47 -4.13
CA HIS A 50 -13.42 -11.98 -4.04
C HIS A 50 -13.72 -13.12 -5.02
N HIS A 51 -12.87 -13.34 -6.03
CA HIS A 51 -12.96 -14.46 -7.00
C HIS A 51 -14.31 -14.59 -7.73
N ASP A 52 -15.03 -13.49 -7.97
CA ASP A 52 -16.28 -13.52 -8.74
C ASP A 52 -15.99 -13.78 -10.24
N PRO A 53 -16.46 -14.91 -10.80
CA PRO A 53 -16.15 -15.29 -12.18
C PRO A 53 -16.71 -14.32 -13.22
N ALA A 54 -17.84 -13.66 -12.95
CA ALA A 54 -18.41 -12.69 -13.87
C ALA A 54 -17.53 -11.43 -13.93
N GLN A 55 -17.03 -10.99 -12.78
CA GLN A 55 -16.21 -9.78 -12.70
C GLN A 55 -14.79 -10.00 -13.23
N LEU A 56 -14.20 -11.18 -12.95
CA LEU A 56 -12.92 -11.59 -13.51
C LEU A 56 -12.96 -11.65 -15.04
N ALA A 57 -14.07 -12.12 -15.62
CA ALA A 57 -14.24 -12.14 -17.07
C ALA A 57 -14.23 -10.73 -17.69
N VAL A 58 -14.82 -9.73 -17.01
CA VAL A 58 -14.82 -8.33 -17.48
C VAL A 58 -13.39 -7.77 -17.47
N ILE A 59 -12.64 -7.98 -16.40
CA ILE A 59 -11.25 -7.53 -16.28
C ILE A 59 -10.36 -8.23 -17.30
N ALA A 60 -10.49 -9.55 -17.44
CA ALA A 60 -9.74 -10.35 -18.40
C ALA A 60 -10.02 -9.94 -19.85
N ALA A 61 -11.28 -9.65 -20.18
CA ALA A 61 -11.66 -9.14 -21.50
C ALA A 61 -11.01 -7.79 -21.82
N LYS A 62 -10.86 -6.91 -20.82
CA LYS A 62 -10.19 -5.60 -20.98
C LYS A 62 -8.67 -5.72 -21.08
N LEU A 63 -8.08 -6.69 -20.39
CA LEU A 63 -6.64 -6.97 -20.41
C LEU A 63 -6.23 -7.94 -21.53
N HIS A 64 -7.18 -8.44 -22.32
CA HIS A 64 -6.97 -9.44 -23.37
C HIS A 64 -6.25 -10.70 -22.86
N CYS A 65 -6.59 -11.16 -21.65
CA CYS A 65 -5.97 -12.30 -21.01
C CYS A 65 -7.00 -13.35 -20.58
N ALA A 66 -6.53 -14.49 -20.05
CA ALA A 66 -7.40 -15.52 -19.49
C ALA A 66 -8.06 -15.04 -18.18
N PRO A 67 -9.31 -15.47 -17.87
CA PRO A 67 -10.02 -15.10 -16.64
C PRO A 67 -9.49 -15.87 -15.43
N ASP A 68 -8.20 -15.68 -15.14
CA ASP A 68 -7.48 -16.29 -14.04
C ASP A 68 -6.74 -15.21 -13.24
N VAL A 69 -6.77 -15.31 -11.92
CA VAL A 69 -6.22 -14.30 -11.00
C VAL A 69 -4.72 -14.11 -11.21
N HIS A 70 -3.98 -15.19 -11.44
CA HIS A 70 -2.54 -15.10 -11.68
C HIS A 70 -2.24 -14.45 -13.02
N THR A 71 -2.94 -14.87 -14.07
CA THR A 71 -2.78 -14.34 -15.43
C THR A 71 -3.13 -12.84 -15.50
N ILE A 72 -4.20 -12.42 -14.80
CA ILE A 72 -4.59 -11.02 -14.70
C ILE A 72 -3.51 -10.20 -13.99
N LYS A 73 -2.93 -10.71 -12.89
CA LYS A 73 -1.85 -10.02 -12.16
C LYS A 73 -0.61 -9.85 -13.02
N GLU A 74 -0.23 -10.86 -13.78
CA GLU A 74 0.91 -10.79 -14.71
C GLU A 74 0.66 -9.80 -15.85
N ALA A 75 -0.52 -9.85 -16.47
CA ALA A 75 -0.91 -8.90 -17.51
C ALA A 75 -0.93 -7.46 -16.98
N LEU A 76 -1.42 -7.26 -15.75
CA LEU A 76 -1.46 -5.96 -15.10
C LEU A 76 -0.03 -5.44 -14.80
N ALA A 77 0.88 -6.31 -14.38
CA ALA A 77 2.28 -5.94 -14.10
C ALA A 77 3.03 -5.49 -15.38
N LEU A 78 2.64 -6.01 -16.55
CA LEU A 78 3.19 -5.62 -17.85
C LEU A 78 2.44 -4.45 -18.49
N ALA A 79 1.25 -4.11 -18.01
CA ALA A 79 0.42 -3.05 -18.57
C ALA A 79 0.95 -1.65 -18.22
N LEU A 80 0.62 -0.66 -19.07
CA LEU A 80 0.95 0.73 -18.79
C LEU A 80 0.20 1.24 -17.54
N PRO A 81 0.77 2.21 -16.79
CA PRO A 81 0.11 2.79 -15.61
C PRO A 81 -1.28 3.37 -15.90
N SER A 82 -1.51 3.86 -17.12
CA SER A 82 -2.83 4.35 -17.56
C SER A 82 -3.87 3.23 -17.63
N VAL A 83 -3.48 2.04 -18.11
CA VAL A 83 -4.35 0.86 -18.17
C VAL A 83 -4.62 0.35 -16.77
N GLN A 84 -3.61 0.32 -15.89
CA GLN A 84 -3.80 -0.04 -14.48
C GLN A 84 -4.82 0.88 -13.79
N GLY A 85 -4.73 2.19 -14.00
CA GLY A 85 -5.70 3.15 -13.46
C GLY A 85 -7.12 2.96 -13.98
N GLN A 86 -7.29 2.57 -15.25
CA GLN A 86 -8.60 2.23 -15.81
C GLN A 86 -9.19 0.95 -15.19
N MET A 87 -8.34 -0.05 -14.90
CA MET A 87 -8.80 -1.26 -14.22
C MET A 87 -9.19 -0.96 -12.77
N GLU A 88 -8.47 -0.06 -12.09
CA GLU A 88 -8.85 0.42 -10.75
C GLU A 88 -10.20 1.13 -10.76
N SER A 89 -10.46 2.04 -11.71
CA SER A 89 -11.76 2.73 -11.80
C SER A 89 -12.90 1.76 -12.09
N LEU A 90 -12.66 0.77 -12.95
CA LEU A 90 -13.63 -0.27 -13.25
C LEU A 90 -13.96 -1.13 -12.03
N ALA A 91 -12.97 -1.45 -11.20
CA ALA A 91 -13.21 -2.15 -9.93
C ALA A 91 -14.07 -1.30 -8.96
N VAL A 92 -13.87 0.02 -8.95
CA VAL A 92 -14.70 0.95 -8.16
C VAL A 92 -16.14 0.98 -8.66
N ASP A 93 -16.35 1.01 -9.98
CA ASP A 93 -17.69 0.97 -10.59
C ASP A 93 -18.43 -0.33 -10.26
N MET A 94 -17.70 -1.42 -9.98
CA MET A 94 -18.25 -2.72 -9.55
C MET A 94 -18.54 -2.78 -8.04
N GLY A 95 -18.33 -1.69 -7.30
CA GLY A 95 -18.62 -1.58 -5.87
C GLY A 95 -17.43 -1.86 -4.95
N TYR A 96 -16.23 -2.11 -5.48
CA TYR A 96 -15.04 -2.31 -4.65
C TYR A 96 -14.41 -0.98 -4.26
N SER A 97 -14.03 -0.85 -3.00
CA SER A 97 -13.31 0.32 -2.52
C SER A 97 -11.86 -0.03 -2.17
N ALA A 98 -10.96 0.91 -2.43
CA ALA A 98 -9.58 0.77 -1.96
C ALA A 98 -9.54 0.89 -0.44
N GLY A 99 -8.74 0.03 0.19
CA GLY A 99 -8.50 0.09 1.62
C GLY A 99 -7.76 1.37 2.02
N VAL A 100 -8.00 1.83 3.25
CA VAL A 100 -7.43 3.08 3.77
C VAL A 100 -5.91 3.08 3.71
N LEU A 101 -5.24 1.96 4.02
CA LEU A 101 -3.80 1.85 3.98
C LEU A 101 -3.26 1.87 2.53
N ALA A 102 -4.01 1.34 1.56
CA ALA A 102 -3.67 1.46 0.13
C ALA A 102 -3.74 2.91 -0.35
N ILE A 103 -4.76 3.66 0.08
CA ILE A 103 -4.90 5.10 -0.21
C ILE A 103 -3.73 5.87 0.41
N PHE A 104 -3.43 5.62 1.69
CA PHE A 104 -2.27 6.23 2.35
C PHE A 104 -0.97 5.91 1.62
N TYR A 105 -0.76 4.67 1.19
CA TYR A 105 0.43 4.31 0.43
C TYR A 105 0.51 5.07 -0.89
N LYS A 106 -0.57 5.08 -1.69
CA LYS A 106 -0.63 5.77 -2.99
C LYS A 106 -0.38 7.27 -2.85
N VAL A 107 -0.99 7.92 -1.85
CA VAL A 107 -0.92 9.38 -1.65
C VAL A 107 0.35 9.81 -0.92
N ALA A 108 0.78 9.10 0.11
CA ALA A 108 1.91 9.53 0.94
C ALA A 108 3.25 9.04 0.40
N ILE A 109 3.34 7.77 0.00
CA ILE A 109 4.60 7.13 -0.42
C ILE A 109 4.73 7.13 -1.95
N GLY A 110 3.68 6.70 -2.66
CA GLY A 110 3.67 6.60 -4.12
C GLY A 110 3.85 7.94 -4.84
N SER A 111 3.42 9.04 -4.23
CA SER A 111 3.64 10.41 -4.73
C SER A 111 5.02 10.99 -4.39
N GLY A 112 5.77 10.34 -3.47
CA GLY A 112 7.02 10.88 -2.93
C GLY A 112 6.87 11.97 -1.87
N ILE A 113 5.65 12.38 -1.50
CA ILE A 113 5.42 13.47 -0.53
C ILE A 113 6.00 13.14 0.85
N ALA A 114 5.75 11.95 1.39
CA ALA A 114 6.23 11.60 2.73
C ALA A 114 7.76 11.42 2.80
N PRO A 115 8.44 10.75 1.84
CA PRO A 115 9.89 10.72 1.77
C PRO A 115 10.52 12.13 1.67
N ALA A 116 9.96 12.98 0.81
CA ALA A 116 10.43 14.36 0.66
C ALA A 116 10.22 15.16 1.96
N GLY A 117 9.04 15.09 2.55
CA GLY A 117 8.70 15.76 3.81
C GLY A 117 9.63 15.37 4.96
N HIS A 118 9.96 14.09 5.09
CA HIS A 118 10.93 13.62 6.09
C HIS A 118 12.32 14.21 5.86
N LEU A 119 12.80 14.27 4.61
CA LEU A 119 14.10 14.86 4.29
C LEU A 119 14.15 16.37 4.57
N TYR A 120 13.08 17.09 4.22
CA TYR A 120 12.94 18.51 4.54
C TYR A 120 12.90 18.77 6.05
N GLY A 121 12.21 17.91 6.81
CA GLY A 121 12.21 17.95 8.27
C GLY A 121 13.61 17.81 8.84
N ARG A 122 14.33 16.73 8.48
CA ARG A 122 15.72 16.52 8.93
C ARG A 122 16.64 17.68 8.59
N ARG A 123 16.57 18.20 7.36
CA ARG A 123 17.39 19.37 6.96
C ARG A 123 17.08 20.62 7.79
N SER A 124 15.84 20.78 8.24
CA SER A 124 15.45 21.93 9.07
C SER A 124 15.98 21.81 10.49
N ASP A 125 15.99 20.61 11.06
CA ASP A 125 16.59 20.34 12.38
C ASP A 125 18.12 20.54 12.37
N ASP A 126 18.78 20.14 11.28
CA ASP A 126 20.23 20.30 11.12
C ASP A 126 20.67 21.78 11.01
N ARG A 127 19.80 22.68 10.52
CA ARG A 127 20.10 24.12 10.42
C ARG A 127 20.14 24.87 11.76
N PHE A 128 19.59 24.28 12.82
CA PHE A 128 19.64 24.85 14.17
C PHE A 128 20.69 24.18 15.06
N ARG A 129 21.45 23.19 14.55
CA ARG A 129 22.61 22.66 15.27
C ARG A 129 23.78 23.64 15.12
N PRO A 130 24.36 24.16 16.22
CA PRO A 130 25.61 24.89 16.11
C PRO A 130 26.64 23.97 15.46
N ALA A 131 27.35 24.49 14.46
CA ALA A 131 28.50 23.80 13.90
C ALA A 131 29.48 23.57 15.06
N ALA A 132 29.63 22.31 15.48
CA ALA A 132 30.65 21.94 16.44
C ALA A 132 31.99 22.21 15.75
N GLY A 133 32.64 23.30 16.16
CA GLY A 133 34.04 23.60 15.85
C GLY A 133 34.98 22.76 16.68
#